data_AF-A0A8B6EF47-F1
#
_entry.id   AF-A0A8B6EF47-F1
#
_cell.length_a   1.000
_cell.length_b   1.000
_cell.length_c   1.000
_cell.angle_alpha   90.00
_cell.angle_beta   90.00
_cell.angle_gamma   90.00
#
_symmetry.space_group_name_H-M   'P 1'
#
loop_
_entity.id
_entity.type
_entity.pdbx_description
1 polymer ?
#
loop_
_entity_poly.entity_id
_entity_poly.type
_entity_poly.pdbx_seq_one_letter_code
_entity_poly.pdbx_strand_id
1 'polypeptide(L)'
;MNQVRVYRFELFIFILSLWIVSECFPNFKSRLPNGDKIPNPCVPGQIWHAIGHWHPVRGTERNQFGLDFKKAGLIYTVAFHYQDSDGDGKTNGEELNVNLTSNQFFMMGNPKSHPGICEPVASEKCRKLQQFRCPPPINQNNNMMRSLMPNFPQGNPFG
;
A
#
# COMPACT_ATOMS: atom_id res chain seq x y z
N MET A 1 -9.07 53.25 8.80
CA MET A 1 -8.19 52.70 7.73
C MET A 1 -7.14 51.70 8.22
N ASN A 2 -6.67 51.77 9.47
CA ASN A 2 -5.63 50.84 9.96
C ASN A 2 -6.13 49.42 10.28
N GLN A 3 -7.34 49.27 10.83
CA GLN A 3 -7.91 47.96 11.19
C GLN A 3 -8.06 47.02 9.99
N VAL A 4 -8.57 47.52 8.86
CA VAL A 4 -8.71 46.74 7.61
C VAL A 4 -7.36 46.27 7.05
N ARG A 5 -6.28 47.01 7.30
CA ARG A 5 -4.93 46.65 6.84
C ARG A 5 -4.29 45.58 7.71
N VAL A 6 -4.58 45.58 9.02
CA VAL A 6 -4.13 44.57 9.98
C VAL A 6 -4.84 43.23 9.74
N TYR A 7 -6.18 43.23 9.58
CA TYR A 7 -6.93 42.01 9.27
C TYR A 7 -6.49 41.36 7.95
N ARG A 8 -6.09 42.16 6.96
CA ARG A 8 -5.56 41.65 5.68
C ARG A 8 -4.17 41.03 5.82
N PHE A 9 -3.35 41.51 6.75
CA PHE A 9 -2.02 40.97 7.02
C PHE A 9 -2.10 39.67 7.84
N GLU A 10 -2.95 39.64 8.87
CA GLU A 10 -3.14 38.44 9.70
C GLU A 10 -3.83 37.31 8.94
N LEU A 11 -4.82 37.62 8.08
CA LEU A 11 -5.42 36.63 7.20
C LEU A 11 -4.39 36.04 6.21
N PHE A 12 -3.45 36.85 5.73
CA PHE A 12 -2.38 36.41 4.83
C PHE A 12 -1.36 35.49 5.53
N ILE A 13 -0.98 35.82 6.77
CA ILE A 13 -0.11 34.98 7.62
C ILE A 13 -0.81 33.65 7.94
N PHE A 14 -2.11 33.67 8.25
CA PHE A 14 -2.89 32.47 8.53
C PHE A 14 -3.00 31.56 7.30
N ILE A 15 -3.28 32.12 6.12
CA ILE A 15 -3.32 31.36 4.85
C ILE A 15 -1.94 30.79 4.48
N LEU A 16 -0.85 31.55 4.69
CA LEU A 16 0.52 31.05 4.49
C LEU A 16 0.86 29.91 5.46
N SER A 17 0.41 29.98 6.72
CA SER A 17 0.64 28.92 7.70
C SER A 17 -0.09 27.61 7.37
N LEU A 18 -1.28 27.69 6.76
CA LEU A 18 -2.03 26.52 6.29
C LEU A 18 -1.40 25.87 5.06
N TRP A 19 -0.66 26.63 4.25
CA TRP A 19 0.02 26.13 3.05
C TRP A 19 1.27 25.30 3.35
N ILE A 20 1.94 25.55 4.48
CA ILE A 20 3.18 24.86 4.86
C ILE A 20 2.91 23.40 5.31
N VAL A 21 1.66 23.07 5.71
CA VAL A 21 1.35 21.76 6.31
C VAL A 21 0.95 20.68 5.30
N SER A 22 1.04 20.94 3.99
CA SER A 22 0.83 19.90 2.97
C SER A 22 2.07 19.04 2.76
N GLU A 23 2.67 18.51 3.83
CA GLU A 23 3.67 17.45 3.71
C GLU A 23 2.94 16.14 3.45
N CYS A 24 2.75 15.83 2.16
CA CYS A 24 2.18 14.57 1.72
C CYS A 24 3.10 13.41 2.14
N PHE A 25 2.65 12.58 3.07
CA PHE A 25 3.39 11.37 3.47
C PHE A 25 3.67 10.50 2.23
N PRO A 26 4.94 10.12 1.97
CA PRO A 26 5.26 9.29 0.81
C PRO A 26 4.43 8.01 0.83
N ASN A 27 3.78 7.71 -0.29
CA ASN A 27 2.92 6.54 -0.43
C ASN A 27 3.74 5.26 -0.15
N PHE A 28 3.23 4.36 0.70
CA PHE A 28 3.92 3.11 1.07
C PHE A 28 4.50 2.37 -0.15
N LYS A 29 3.73 2.26 -1.24
CA LYS A 29 4.15 1.59 -2.47
C LYS A 29 5.28 2.29 -3.23
N SER A 30 5.45 3.61 -3.08
CA SER A 30 6.52 4.36 -3.78
C SER A 30 7.89 4.17 -3.13
N ARG A 31 7.93 3.60 -1.93
CA ARG A 31 9.17 3.22 -1.23
C ARG A 31 9.61 1.79 -1.54
N LEU A 32 8.81 1.06 -2.31
CA LEU A 32 9.07 -0.32 -2.70
C LEU A 32 9.48 -0.36 -4.18
N PRO A 33 10.57 -1.05 -4.53
CA PRO A 33 10.86 -1.35 -5.93
C PRO A 33 9.70 -2.15 -6.54
N ASN A 34 9.24 -1.75 -7.72
CA ASN A 34 8.10 -2.33 -8.44
C ASN A 34 6.76 -2.40 -7.65
N GLY A 35 6.61 -1.63 -6.56
CA GLY A 35 5.45 -1.70 -5.66
C GLY A 35 4.12 -1.24 -6.26
N ASP A 36 4.12 -0.65 -7.46
CA ASP A 36 2.95 -0.10 -8.14
C ASP A 36 2.22 -1.10 -9.05
N LYS A 37 2.84 -2.26 -9.36
CA LYS A 37 2.35 -3.27 -10.31
C LYS A 37 2.17 -4.66 -9.70
N ILE A 38 1.90 -4.72 -8.39
CA ILE A 38 1.74 -5.98 -7.66
C ILE A 38 0.53 -6.73 -8.21
N PRO A 39 0.67 -7.98 -8.69
CA PRO A 39 -0.45 -8.75 -9.20
C PRO A 39 -1.47 -9.02 -8.09
N ASN A 40 -2.75 -9.06 -8.46
CA ASN A 40 -3.82 -9.47 -7.57
C ASN A 40 -3.99 -10.99 -7.62
N PRO A 41 -3.71 -11.73 -6.53
CA PRO A 41 -3.79 -13.19 -6.52
C PRO A 41 -5.23 -13.73 -6.60
N CYS A 42 -6.22 -12.86 -6.39
CA CYS A 42 -7.63 -13.21 -6.38
C CYS A 42 -8.35 -12.91 -7.70
N VAL A 43 -7.83 -11.97 -8.48
CA VAL A 43 -8.43 -11.55 -9.75
C VAL A 43 -7.34 -11.42 -10.80
N PRO A 44 -7.16 -12.44 -11.67
CA PRO A 44 -6.15 -12.41 -12.71
C PRO A 44 -6.23 -11.15 -13.57
N GLY A 45 -5.07 -10.54 -13.85
CA GLY A 45 -4.96 -9.32 -14.65
C GLY A 45 -5.24 -8.02 -13.89
N GLN A 46 -5.61 -8.07 -12.61
CA GLN A 46 -5.76 -6.87 -11.77
C GLN A 46 -4.51 -6.60 -10.92
N ILE A 47 -4.36 -5.35 -10.48
CA ILE A 47 -3.28 -4.89 -9.60
C ILE A 47 -3.81 -4.76 -8.17
N TRP A 48 -3.00 -5.16 -7.19
CA TRP A 48 -3.25 -4.93 -5.77
C TRP A 48 -2.76 -3.56 -5.34
N HIS A 49 -3.66 -2.57 -5.28
CA HIS A 49 -3.28 -1.16 -5.07
C HIS A 49 -2.84 -0.80 -3.65
N ALA A 50 -3.09 -1.66 -2.68
CA ALA A 50 -2.80 -1.49 -1.26
C ALA A 50 -1.84 -2.57 -0.75
N ILE A 51 -0.64 -2.66 -1.35
CA ILE A 51 0.44 -3.51 -0.84
C ILE A 51 0.72 -3.21 0.64
N GLY A 52 0.99 -4.26 1.42
CA GLY A 52 1.11 -4.18 2.88
C GLY A 52 -0.21 -4.33 3.65
N HIS A 53 -1.31 -4.61 2.95
CA HIS A 53 -2.65 -4.80 3.54
C HIS A 53 -3.34 -6.07 3.03
N TRP A 54 -4.24 -6.63 3.83
CA TRP A 54 -5.03 -7.82 3.50
C TRP A 54 -6.11 -7.59 2.44
N HIS A 55 -6.45 -6.33 2.14
CA HIS A 55 -7.43 -5.99 1.12
C HIS A 55 -6.78 -5.10 0.05
N PRO A 56 -7.20 -5.18 -1.23
CA PRO A 56 -6.68 -4.28 -2.27
C PRO A 56 -7.06 -2.80 -2.08
N VAL A 57 -7.86 -2.50 -1.06
CA VAL A 57 -8.31 -1.14 -0.70
C VAL A 57 -7.48 -0.64 0.49
N ARG A 58 -7.07 0.63 0.40
CA ARG A 58 -6.28 1.33 1.42
C ARG A 58 -7.03 1.41 2.75
N GLY A 59 -6.27 1.54 3.84
CA GLY A 59 -6.83 1.77 5.18
C GLY A 59 -7.39 0.51 5.87
N THR A 60 -7.17 -0.66 5.28
CA THR A 60 -7.51 -1.95 5.90
C THR A 60 -6.38 -2.44 6.81
N GLU A 61 -6.59 -3.56 7.50
CA GLU A 61 -5.57 -4.17 8.35
C GLU A 61 -4.29 -4.49 7.57
N ARG A 62 -3.13 -4.30 8.22
CA ARG A 62 -1.83 -4.63 7.61
C ARG A 62 -1.62 -6.13 7.58
N ASN A 63 -1.08 -6.63 6.48
CA ASN A 63 -0.55 -7.99 6.43
C ASN A 63 0.88 -8.03 6.98
N GLN A 64 1.46 -9.23 7.06
CA GLN A 64 2.77 -9.42 7.65
C GLN A 64 3.87 -8.64 6.90
N PHE A 65 3.83 -8.60 5.56
CA PHE A 65 4.70 -7.74 4.75
C PHE A 65 4.63 -6.26 5.15
N GLY A 66 3.43 -5.72 5.37
CA GLY A 66 3.23 -4.35 5.82
C GLY A 66 3.81 -4.08 7.21
N LEU A 67 3.73 -5.06 8.11
CA LEU A 67 4.31 -5.00 9.45
C LEU A 67 5.84 -5.09 9.41
N ASP A 68 6.38 -5.99 8.58
CA ASP A 68 7.81 -6.16 8.40
C ASP A 68 8.46 -4.94 7.75
N PHE A 69 7.79 -4.33 6.77
CA PHE A 69 8.29 -3.08 6.18
C PHE A 69 8.26 -1.93 7.19
N LYS A 70 7.23 -1.87 8.04
CA LYS A 70 7.19 -0.92 9.16
C LYS A 70 8.33 -1.18 10.15
N LYS A 71 8.61 -2.44 10.48
CA LYS A 71 9.71 -2.84 11.35
C LYS A 71 11.08 -2.49 10.76
N ALA A 72 11.22 -2.55 9.44
CA ALA A 72 12.39 -2.09 8.70
C ALA A 72 12.48 -0.54 8.57
N GLY A 73 11.65 0.22 9.28
CA GLY A 73 11.65 1.69 9.23
C GLY A 73 11.06 2.27 7.95
N LEU A 74 10.24 1.50 7.21
CA LEU A 74 9.70 1.87 5.90
C LEU A 74 10.80 2.15 4.87
N ILE A 75 11.89 1.37 4.94
CA ILE A 75 13.04 1.41 4.04
C ILE A 75 13.20 0.01 3.44
N TYR A 76 13.43 -0.07 2.13
CA TYR A 76 13.70 -1.34 1.45
C TYR A 76 15.14 -1.77 1.71
N THR A 77 15.37 -2.45 2.84
CA THR A 77 16.69 -2.89 3.28
C THR A 77 17.08 -4.24 2.69
N VAL A 78 18.36 -4.60 2.74
CA VAL A 78 18.84 -5.94 2.35
C VAL A 78 18.19 -7.04 3.20
N ALA A 79 18.02 -6.81 4.50
CA ALA A 79 17.34 -7.75 5.38
C ALA A 79 15.87 -7.95 4.97
N PHE A 80 15.17 -6.85 4.65
CA PHE A 80 13.79 -6.91 4.16
C PHE A 80 13.69 -7.59 2.79
N HIS A 81 14.66 -7.38 1.89
CA HIS A 81 14.71 -8.03 0.58
C HIS A 81 14.71 -9.57 0.68
N TYR A 82 15.49 -10.13 1.62
CA TYR A 82 15.61 -11.58 1.82
C TYR A 82 14.55 -12.18 2.76
N GLN A 83 13.65 -11.36 3.32
CA GLN A 83 12.59 -11.86 4.17
C GLN A 83 11.49 -12.50 3.32
N ASP A 84 10.99 -13.66 3.74
CA ASP A 84 9.74 -14.26 3.25
C ASP A 84 8.63 -13.82 4.19
N SER A 85 7.94 -12.72 3.85
CA SER A 85 7.00 -12.10 4.79
C SER A 85 5.67 -12.84 4.86
N ASP A 86 5.27 -13.53 3.81
CA ASP A 86 3.99 -14.23 3.75
C ASP A 86 4.10 -15.75 3.94
N GLY A 87 5.33 -16.27 3.97
CA GLY A 87 5.71 -17.64 4.28
C GLY A 87 5.43 -18.63 3.15
N ASP A 88 5.22 -18.15 1.92
CA ASP A 88 4.96 -19.00 0.77
C ASP A 88 6.22 -19.71 0.24
N GLY A 89 7.39 -19.31 0.73
CA GLY A 89 8.71 -19.86 0.38
C GLY A 89 9.49 -18.99 -0.60
N LYS A 90 8.98 -17.80 -0.96
CA LYS A 90 9.68 -16.81 -1.77
C LYS A 90 10.05 -15.60 -0.92
N THR A 91 11.19 -15.01 -1.23
CA THR A 91 11.61 -13.75 -0.60
C THR A 91 10.88 -12.56 -1.23
N ASN A 92 10.72 -11.50 -0.44
CA ASN A 92 10.17 -10.22 -0.90
C ASN A 92 10.84 -9.74 -2.20
N GLY A 93 12.17 -9.91 -2.32
CA GLY A 93 12.93 -9.57 -3.53
C GLY A 93 12.56 -10.41 -4.75
N GLU A 94 12.42 -11.73 -4.59
CA GLU A 94 12.02 -12.62 -5.69
C GLU A 94 10.63 -12.28 -6.21
N GLU A 95 9.70 -11.98 -5.32
CA GLU A 95 8.31 -11.66 -5.63
C GLU A 95 8.15 -10.27 -6.24
N LEU A 96 8.88 -9.27 -5.75
CA LEU A 96 8.93 -7.94 -6.36
C LEU A 96 9.77 -7.89 -7.65
N ASN A 97 10.38 -9.03 -8.03
CA ASN A 97 11.27 -9.16 -9.17
C ASN A 97 12.46 -8.19 -9.12
N VAL A 98 13.11 -8.17 -7.96
CA VAL A 98 14.26 -7.32 -7.66
C VAL A 98 15.48 -8.21 -7.46
N ASN A 99 16.55 -7.92 -8.18
CA ASN A 99 17.85 -8.55 -7.97
C ASN A 99 18.70 -7.67 -7.03
N LEU A 100 19.46 -8.29 -6.14
CA LEU A 100 20.43 -7.64 -5.29
C LEU A 100 21.85 -8.07 -5.69
N THR A 101 22.63 -7.12 -6.22
CA THR A 101 24.05 -7.35 -6.58
C THR A 101 24.88 -6.24 -5.96
N SER A 102 25.95 -6.59 -5.24
CA SER A 102 26.87 -5.62 -4.63
C SER A 102 26.16 -4.52 -3.80
N ASN A 103 25.18 -4.92 -2.98
CA ASN A 103 24.33 -4.02 -2.17
C ASN A 103 23.51 -2.99 -2.98
N GLN A 104 23.31 -3.22 -4.27
CA GLN A 104 22.44 -2.42 -5.14
C GLN A 104 21.24 -3.24 -5.61
N PHE A 105 20.06 -2.61 -5.58
CA PHE A 105 18.81 -3.22 -6.03
C PHE A 105 18.54 -2.90 -7.51
N PHE A 106 18.28 -3.94 -8.30
CA PHE A 106 17.97 -3.85 -9.72
C PHE A 106 16.56 -4.39 -9.97
N MET A 107 15.67 -3.54 -10.50
CA MET A 107 14.32 -3.94 -10.89
C MET A 107 14.37 -4.68 -12.24
N MET A 108 14.03 -5.97 -12.26
CA MET A 108 14.22 -6.85 -13.42
C MET A 108 12.98 -6.97 -14.33
N GLY A 109 11.88 -6.31 -13.97
CA GLY A 109 10.60 -6.37 -14.67
C GLY A 109 9.43 -6.14 -13.72
N ASN A 110 8.25 -6.62 -14.10
CA ASN A 110 7.07 -6.59 -13.22
C ASN A 110 7.22 -7.56 -12.04
N PRO A 111 6.56 -7.31 -10.90
CA PRO A 111 6.46 -8.26 -9.80
C PRO A 111 5.89 -9.61 -10.27
N LYS A 112 6.36 -10.69 -9.66
CA LYS A 112 5.98 -12.08 -9.97
C LYS A 112 4.78 -12.55 -9.17
N SER A 113 4.67 -12.14 -7.90
CA SER A 113 3.59 -12.50 -6.97
C SER A 113 3.39 -11.41 -5.92
N HIS A 114 2.47 -11.61 -5.00
CA HIS A 114 2.13 -10.66 -3.96
C HIS A 114 2.89 -10.95 -2.66
N PRO A 115 3.83 -10.10 -2.20
CA PRO A 115 4.80 -10.44 -1.14
C PRO A 115 4.26 -10.46 0.29
N GLY A 116 2.94 -10.45 0.42
CA GLY A 116 2.20 -10.35 1.67
C GLY A 116 0.96 -11.23 1.70
N ILE A 117 0.78 -12.08 0.68
CA ILE A 117 -0.35 -12.98 0.53
C ILE A 117 0.24 -14.31 0.05
N CYS A 118 0.17 -15.33 0.87
CA CYS A 118 0.77 -16.63 0.54
C CYS A 118 0.12 -17.22 -0.71
N GLU A 119 0.94 -17.54 -1.71
CA GLU A 119 0.49 -18.08 -3.00
C GLU A 119 1.04 -19.50 -3.27
N PRO A 120 0.25 -20.40 -3.87
CA PRO A 120 -1.13 -20.22 -4.31
C PRO A 120 -2.11 -20.16 -3.13
N VAL A 121 -3.04 -19.19 -3.18
CA VAL A 121 -4.02 -18.94 -2.09
C VAL A 121 -4.84 -20.17 -1.72
N ALA A 122 -5.17 -21.01 -2.71
CA ALA A 122 -5.96 -22.23 -2.51
C ALA A 122 -5.16 -23.41 -1.93
N SER A 123 -3.83 -23.30 -1.82
CA SER A 123 -2.98 -24.39 -1.31
C SER A 123 -3.27 -24.66 0.16
N GLU A 124 -3.11 -25.92 0.58
CA GLU A 124 -3.28 -26.30 1.99
C GLU A 124 -2.32 -25.56 2.90
N LYS A 125 -1.07 -25.37 2.44
CA LYS A 125 -0.03 -24.59 3.13
C LYS A 125 -0.54 -23.17 3.43
N CYS A 126 -0.94 -22.43 2.40
CA CYS A 126 -1.33 -21.03 2.56
C CYS A 126 -2.64 -20.86 3.33
N ARG A 127 -3.61 -21.77 3.15
CA ARG A 127 -4.84 -21.80 3.95
C ARG A 127 -4.57 -21.96 5.44
N LYS A 128 -3.60 -22.79 5.82
CA LYS A 128 -3.22 -22.99 7.23
C LYS A 128 -2.41 -21.83 7.77
N LEU A 129 -1.52 -21.27 6.97
CA LEU A 129 -0.55 -20.27 7.39
C LEU A 129 -1.19 -18.90 7.68
N GLN A 130 -2.00 -18.40 6.75
CA GLN A 130 -2.55 -17.04 6.85
C GLN A 130 -4.06 -17.02 7.10
N GLN A 131 -4.76 -18.12 6.82
CA GLN A 131 -6.23 -18.19 6.79
C GLN A 131 -6.89 -17.14 5.88
N PHE A 132 -6.09 -16.48 5.03
CA PHE A 132 -6.54 -15.50 4.06
C PHE A 132 -7.49 -16.14 3.04
N ARG A 133 -8.50 -15.39 2.64
CA ARG A 133 -9.43 -15.76 1.57
C ARG A 133 -9.65 -14.56 0.69
N CYS A 134 -9.72 -14.82 -0.61
CA CYS A 134 -10.05 -13.79 -1.57
C CYS A 134 -11.39 -13.14 -1.23
N PRO A 135 -11.44 -11.80 -1.09
CA PRO A 135 -12.70 -11.11 -0.87
C PRO A 135 -13.62 -11.38 -2.07
N PRO A 136 -14.94 -11.49 -1.85
CA PRO A 136 -15.87 -11.61 -2.95
C PRO A 136 -15.71 -10.39 -3.88
N PRO A 137 -15.88 -10.56 -5.21
CA PRO A 137 -15.87 -9.42 -6.12
C PRO A 137 -16.91 -8.40 -5.64
N ILE A 138 -16.52 -7.12 -5.65
CA ILE A 138 -17.40 -6.04 -5.19
C ILE A 138 -18.59 -5.99 -6.16
N ASN A 139 -19.73 -6.57 -5.77
CA ASN A 139 -20.96 -6.44 -6.54
C ASN A 139 -21.43 -4.99 -6.42
N GLN A 140 -21.26 -4.22 -7.49
CA GLN A 140 -21.68 -2.81 -7.56
C GLN A 140 -23.19 -2.62 -7.35
N ASN A 141 -24.00 -3.70 -7.34
CA ASN A 141 -25.45 -3.63 -7.17
C ASN A 141 -25.94 -3.86 -5.73
N ASN A 142 -25.05 -4.17 -4.78
CA ASN A 142 -25.45 -4.35 -3.38
C ASN A 142 -25.22 -3.07 -2.57
N ASN A 143 -26.30 -2.30 -2.42
CA ASN A 143 -26.47 -1.17 -1.48
C ASN A 143 -26.18 -1.50 0.00
N MET A 144 -25.58 -2.64 0.33
CA MET A 144 -25.22 -3.02 1.70
C MET A 144 -23.80 -2.58 2.12
N MET A 145 -22.90 -2.24 1.19
CA MET A 145 -21.55 -1.76 1.57
C MET A 145 -21.50 -0.29 2.00
N ARG A 146 -22.59 0.49 1.86
CA ARG A 146 -22.67 1.86 2.43
C ARG A 146 -22.89 1.90 3.95
N SER A 147 -23.25 0.77 4.57
CA SER A 147 -23.61 0.72 5.99
C SER A 147 -22.42 0.55 6.94
N LEU A 148 -21.30 -0.02 6.48
CA LEU A 148 -20.16 -0.38 7.35
C LEU A 148 -18.98 0.60 7.28
N MET A 149 -19.08 1.68 6.51
CA MET A 149 -18.03 2.71 6.44
C MET A 149 -18.66 4.11 6.40
N PRO A 150 -19.01 4.72 7.54
CA PRO A 150 -19.37 6.13 7.55
C PRO A 150 -18.08 6.92 7.36
N ASN A 151 -18.00 7.67 6.26
CA ASN A 151 -17.03 8.74 6.00
C ASN A 151 -15.67 8.35 5.40
N PHE A 152 -15.65 7.69 4.24
CA PHE A 152 -14.56 7.95 3.30
C PHE A 152 -14.97 9.11 2.38
N PRO A 153 -14.31 10.29 2.44
CA PRO A 153 -14.53 11.31 1.43
C PRO A 153 -14.09 10.73 0.10
N GLN A 154 -15.01 10.73 -0.87
CA GLN A 154 -14.69 10.38 -2.25
C GLN A 154 -13.79 11.47 -2.81
N GLY A 155 -12.47 11.30 -2.62
CA GLY A 155 -11.48 12.05 -3.37
C GLY A 155 -11.66 11.73 -4.84
N ASN A 156 -12.15 12.71 -5.59
CA ASN A 156 -12.26 12.70 -7.04
C ASN A 156 -10.93 12.22 -7.65
N PRO A 157 -10.90 11.24 -8.59
CA PRO A 157 -9.66 10.79 -9.21
C PRO A 157 -9.06 11.82 -10.18
N PHE A 158 -9.72 12.95 -10.44
CA PHE A 158 -9.24 13.99 -11.33
C PHE A 158 -9.51 15.37 -10.74
N GLY A 159 -8.45 16.11 -10.43
CA GLY A 159 -8.53 17.57 -10.51
C GLY A 159 -8.82 17.98 -11.96
#